data_AF-A0A8H4B287-F1
#
_entry.id   AF-A0A8H4B287-F1
#
_cell.length_a   1.000
_cell.length_b   1.000
_cell.length_c   1.000
_cell.angle_alpha   90.00
_cell.angle_beta   90.00
_cell.angle_gamma   90.00
#
_symmetry.space_group_name_H-M   'P 1'
#
loop_
_entity.id
_entity.type
_entity.pdbx_description
1 polymer ?
#
loop_
_entity_poly.entity_id
_entity_poly.type
_entity_poly.pdbx_seq_one_letter_code
_entity_poly.pdbx_strand_id
1 'polypeptide(L)'
;MPDLGYEIEDFQYYTWRITGWSGLEKRTTSPEFEVGGWKWRILLFPFGNKNSDTVSVYLDFADPKGAPAGWHSCVQFALLLWNPEDPTSYVSNNAHHRFTAKEPDWGFTRFYTLHKLFAPLENRTRPLIENNACNITVFVRIIKDPTGVLWHDFKNEEIKAEESHLYLSIKIVTPQIFVQHQGFDLANFDDPLSVIPQFKVLKSETYRNFKCMAAKRFGCSVEQIRFWVLVIRQNKTVRPDTPINDNFFGMSMEEIHIKMAARQIELKLFLEMAKPINGKVWFPRVENDSPYILVFIKYFNPDTQSLEGLCHLYIQKFDKVGDIIPFLCEKKEFPPHTPLKIYEEIKPNMIVEMKPNLTFSKSEIQDGDIICFQKALTEEE
;
A
#
# COMPACT_ATOMS: atom_id res chain seq x y z
N MET A 1 13.47 -22.22 4.09
CA MET A 1 12.67 -20.98 4.14
C MET A 1 12.73 -20.32 2.78
N PRO A 2 11.61 -19.83 2.22
CA PRO A 2 11.62 -19.16 0.92
C PRO A 2 12.46 -17.88 0.98
N ASP A 3 13.11 -17.53 -0.12
CA ASP A 3 13.67 -16.20 -0.28
C ASP A 3 12.53 -15.21 -0.56
N LEU A 4 12.47 -14.13 0.22
CA LEU A 4 11.44 -13.11 0.13
C LEU A 4 11.96 -11.81 -0.52
N GLY A 5 13.22 -11.79 -0.97
CA GLY A 5 13.82 -10.61 -1.61
C GLY A 5 14.17 -9.46 -0.66
N TYR A 6 14.22 -9.72 0.65
CA TYR A 6 14.64 -8.74 1.66
C TYR A 6 16.11 -8.90 2.01
N GLU A 7 16.75 -7.79 2.40
CA GLU A 7 18.11 -7.80 2.93
C GLU A 7 18.14 -8.49 4.30
N ILE A 8 19.04 -9.47 4.47
CA ILE A 8 19.21 -10.22 5.71
C ILE A 8 20.29 -9.54 6.55
N GLU A 9 19.95 -9.18 7.78
CA GLU A 9 20.88 -8.58 8.74
C GLU A 9 21.71 -9.64 9.46
N ASP A 10 21.07 -10.72 9.91
CA ASP A 10 21.72 -11.86 10.53
C ASP A 10 20.95 -13.16 10.24
N PHE A 11 21.65 -14.29 10.21
CA PHE A 11 21.05 -15.60 10.00
C PHE A 11 21.76 -16.66 10.84
N GLN A 12 21.02 -17.28 11.75
CA GLN A 12 21.52 -18.33 12.63
C GLN A 12 20.52 -19.47 12.77
N TYR A 13 20.96 -20.57 13.38
CA TYR A 13 20.09 -21.65 13.81
C TYR A 13 20.45 -22.11 15.22
N TYR A 14 19.46 -22.67 15.91
CA TYR A 14 19.61 -23.25 17.23
C TYR A 14 18.87 -24.57 17.33
N THR A 15 19.47 -25.57 17.98
CA THR A 15 18.84 -26.89 18.19
C THR A 15 18.71 -27.17 19.68
N TRP A 16 17.47 -27.36 20.12
CA TRP A 16 17.14 -27.81 21.45
C TRP A 16 16.96 -29.33 21.45
N ARG A 17 17.89 -30.02 22.11
CA ARG A 17 17.77 -31.45 22.37
C ARG A 17 16.86 -31.69 23.57
N ILE A 18 15.78 -32.42 23.35
CA ILE A 18 14.81 -32.79 24.37
C ILE A 18 15.03 -34.25 24.73
N THR A 19 15.16 -34.51 26.03
CA THR A 19 15.18 -35.84 26.62
C THR A 19 14.11 -35.90 27.70
N GLY A 20 13.41 -37.03 27.82
CA GLY A 20 12.35 -37.17 28.81
C GLY A 20 11.02 -36.53 28.39
N TRP A 21 10.66 -36.56 27.09
CA TRP A 21 9.45 -35.91 26.53
C TRP A 21 8.18 -36.13 27.38
N SER A 22 7.94 -37.37 27.81
CA SER A 22 6.77 -37.75 28.62
C SER A 22 6.67 -37.04 29.96
N GLY A 23 7.79 -36.53 30.49
CA GLY A 23 7.87 -35.82 31.76
C GLY A 23 7.92 -34.30 31.63
N LEU A 24 7.79 -33.74 30.42
CA LEU A 24 7.79 -32.29 30.22
C LEU A 24 6.58 -31.62 30.87
N GLU A 25 6.74 -30.37 31.27
CA GLU A 25 5.62 -29.55 31.71
C GLU A 25 4.68 -29.20 30.54
N LYS A 26 3.44 -28.79 30.85
CA LYS A 26 2.46 -28.36 29.83
C LYS A 26 2.94 -27.18 28.97
N ARG A 27 3.85 -26.37 29.51
CA ARG A 27 4.50 -25.24 28.86
C ARG A 27 5.95 -25.22 29.33
N THR A 28 6.89 -25.20 28.40
CA THR A 28 8.33 -25.18 28.72
C THR A 28 9.09 -24.41 27.65
N THR A 29 10.30 -23.95 27.96
CA THR A 29 11.15 -23.19 27.04
C THR A 29 12.53 -23.82 26.91
N SER A 30 13.15 -23.68 25.74
CA SER A 30 14.57 -24.00 25.58
C SER A 30 15.45 -23.04 26.37
N PRO A 31 16.75 -23.34 26.53
CA PRO A 31 17.76 -22.33 26.83
C PRO A 31 17.72 -21.18 25.82
N GLU A 32 18.20 -20.02 26.25
CA GLU A 32 18.32 -18.82 25.42
C GLU A 32 19.45 -18.96 24.39
N PHE A 33 19.25 -18.41 23.21
CA PHE A 33 20.26 -18.29 22.15
C PHE A 33 20.18 -16.90 21.51
N GLU A 34 21.25 -16.45 20.86
CA GLU A 34 21.36 -15.08 20.35
C GLU A 34 21.36 -15.05 18.82
N VAL A 35 20.54 -14.16 18.24
CA VAL A 35 20.49 -13.86 16.81
C VAL A 35 20.16 -12.38 16.63
N GLY A 36 20.94 -11.66 15.81
CA GLY A 36 20.79 -10.22 15.57
C GLY A 36 20.97 -9.37 16.83
N GLY A 37 21.80 -9.81 17.78
CA GLY A 37 22.02 -9.12 19.05
C GLY A 37 20.86 -9.26 20.06
N TRP A 38 19.87 -10.10 19.79
CA TRP A 38 18.72 -10.33 20.65
C TRP A 38 18.66 -11.77 21.12
N LYS A 39 18.16 -11.96 22.34
CA LYS A 39 18.00 -13.28 22.96
C LYS A 39 16.64 -13.87 22.64
N TRP A 40 16.65 -15.10 22.16
CA TRP A 40 15.50 -15.87 21.74
C TRP A 40 15.46 -17.21 22.47
N ARG A 41 14.29 -17.85 22.51
CA ARG A 41 14.11 -19.22 22.98
C ARG A 41 12.98 -19.89 22.21
N ILE A 42 12.97 -21.21 22.21
CA ILE A 42 11.84 -22.00 21.69
C ILE A 42 10.85 -22.16 22.83
N LEU A 43 9.58 -21.80 22.59
CA LEU A 43 8.47 -22.02 23.51
C LEU A 43 7.65 -23.23 23.02
N LEU A 44 7.50 -24.23 23.89
CA LEU A 44 6.89 -25.51 23.57
C LEU A 44 5.70 -25.80 24.49
N PHE A 45 4.60 -26.25 23.88
CA PHE A 45 3.48 -26.89 24.56
C PHE A 45 3.40 -28.35 24.08
N PRO A 46 4.08 -29.28 24.79
CA PRO A 46 4.29 -30.65 24.29
C PRO A 46 3.01 -31.49 24.23
N PHE A 47 1.98 -31.08 24.97
CA PHE A 47 0.65 -31.72 25.02
C PHE A 47 -0.48 -30.80 24.56
N GLY A 48 -0.11 -29.75 23.82
CA GLY A 48 -1.03 -28.80 23.20
C GLY A 48 -1.39 -27.58 24.03
N ASN A 49 -1.77 -26.53 23.31
CA ASN A 49 -2.21 -25.25 23.85
C ASN A 49 -3.75 -25.15 23.73
N LYS A 50 -4.45 -24.78 24.82
CA LYS A 50 -5.92 -24.64 24.88
C LYS A 50 -6.74 -25.86 24.39
N ASN A 51 -6.49 -27.04 24.97
CA ASN A 51 -7.21 -28.30 24.67
C ASN A 51 -7.09 -28.78 23.21
N SER A 52 -5.94 -28.55 22.57
CA SER A 52 -5.64 -29.11 21.25
C SER A 52 -4.96 -30.48 21.35
N ASP A 53 -5.29 -31.38 20.43
CA ASP A 53 -4.64 -32.67 20.19
C ASP A 53 -3.33 -32.57 19.38
N THR A 54 -2.73 -31.38 19.37
CA THR A 54 -1.51 -31.08 18.60
C THR A 54 -0.43 -30.51 19.50
N VAL A 55 0.85 -30.79 19.20
CA VAL A 55 1.97 -30.06 19.78
C VAL A 55 1.99 -28.63 19.23
N SER A 56 2.30 -27.65 20.08
CA SER A 56 2.47 -26.26 19.67
C SER A 56 3.92 -25.81 19.89
N VAL A 57 4.51 -25.15 18.89
CA VAL A 57 5.90 -24.69 18.93
C VAL A 57 5.98 -23.26 18.43
N TYR A 58 6.68 -22.41 19.18
CA TYR A 58 6.83 -20.99 18.93
C TYR A 58 8.29 -20.56 19.08
N LEU A 59 8.66 -19.50 18.36
CA LEU A 59 9.84 -18.69 18.66
C LEU A 59 9.40 -17.59 19.62
N ASP A 60 10.15 -17.37 20.70
CA ASP A 60 9.85 -16.42 21.76
C ASP A 60 11.05 -15.50 22.01
N PHE A 61 10.81 -14.20 22.07
CA PHE A 61 11.78 -13.20 22.46
C PHE A 61 11.95 -13.24 23.98
N ALA A 62 13.17 -13.49 24.44
CA ALA A 62 13.41 -13.90 25.83
C ALA A 62 13.24 -12.76 26.85
N ASP A 63 13.51 -11.51 26.46
CA ASP A 63 13.48 -10.35 27.36
C ASP A 63 12.62 -9.17 26.85
N PRO A 64 11.29 -9.32 26.81
CA PRO A 64 10.39 -8.23 26.43
C PRO A 64 10.38 -7.06 27.41
N LYS A 65 10.80 -7.27 28.68
CA LYS A 65 10.78 -6.23 29.72
C LYS A 65 12.02 -5.34 29.69
N GLY A 66 13.17 -5.88 29.29
CA GLY A 66 14.40 -5.14 29.06
C GLY A 66 14.50 -4.47 27.69
N ALA A 67 13.49 -4.66 26.83
CA ALA A 67 13.49 -4.11 25.48
C ALA A 67 13.41 -2.57 25.47
N PRO A 68 14.16 -1.88 24.59
CA PRO A 68 14.00 -0.45 24.37
C PRO A 68 12.58 -0.05 23.99
N ALA A 69 12.19 1.19 24.28
CA ALA A 69 10.89 1.71 23.84
C ALA A 69 10.77 1.66 22.31
N GLY A 70 9.68 1.09 21.80
CA GLY A 70 9.45 0.91 20.36
C GLY A 70 10.26 -0.22 19.71
N TRP A 71 10.90 -1.08 20.51
CA TRP A 71 11.67 -2.22 19.99
C TRP A 71 10.82 -3.14 19.12
N HIS A 72 11.40 -3.55 18.00
CA HIS A 72 10.87 -4.58 17.13
C HIS A 72 11.98 -5.32 16.40
N SER A 73 11.68 -6.53 15.95
CA SER A 73 12.54 -7.30 15.05
C SER A 73 11.70 -8.02 14.01
N CYS A 74 12.01 -7.80 12.73
CA CYS A 74 11.36 -8.50 11.63
C CYS A 74 12.10 -9.80 11.38
N VAL A 75 11.44 -10.93 11.65
CA VAL A 75 12.10 -12.23 11.70
C VAL A 75 11.39 -13.21 10.78
N GLN A 76 12.14 -13.81 9.86
CA GLN A 76 11.72 -15.00 9.12
C GLN A 76 12.33 -16.22 9.82
N PHE A 77 11.50 -17.22 10.16
CA PHE A 77 11.98 -18.39 10.88
C PHE A 77 11.33 -19.70 10.42
N ALA A 78 12.03 -20.82 10.65
CA ALA A 78 11.50 -22.16 10.47
C ALA A 78 11.74 -22.99 11.73
N LEU A 79 10.69 -23.70 12.16
CA LEU A 79 10.73 -24.63 13.28
C LEU A 79 10.63 -26.05 12.73
N LEU A 80 11.55 -26.90 13.17
CA LEU A 80 11.64 -28.30 12.79
C LEU A 80 11.62 -29.17 14.04
N LEU A 81 10.82 -30.24 14.04
CA LEU A 81 10.89 -31.30 15.03
C LEU A 81 11.33 -32.57 14.32
N TRP A 82 12.40 -33.21 14.81
CA TRP A 82 13.05 -34.33 14.12
C TRP A 82 13.61 -35.38 15.08
N ASN A 83 13.77 -36.60 14.58
CA ASN A 83 14.30 -37.74 15.34
C ASN A 83 15.85 -37.68 15.40
N PRO A 84 16.47 -37.61 16.59
CA PRO A 84 17.92 -37.55 16.75
C PRO A 84 18.69 -38.70 16.10
N GLU A 85 18.09 -39.88 16.01
CA GLU A 85 18.68 -41.10 15.43
C GLU A 85 18.45 -41.19 13.91
N ASP A 86 17.54 -40.38 13.37
CA ASP A 86 17.26 -40.28 11.93
C ASP A 86 16.81 -38.85 11.56
N PRO A 87 17.76 -37.96 11.23
CA PRO A 87 17.47 -36.58 10.86
C PRO A 87 16.58 -36.41 9.62
N THR A 88 16.40 -37.47 8.81
CA THR A 88 15.49 -37.43 7.66
C THR A 88 14.01 -37.54 8.09
N SER A 89 13.75 -38.08 9.28
CA SER A 89 12.43 -38.07 9.91
C SER A 89 12.19 -36.74 10.64
N TYR A 90 11.63 -35.77 9.91
CA TYR A 90 11.31 -34.46 10.44
C TYR A 90 9.98 -33.89 9.96
N VAL A 91 9.40 -32.99 10.75
CA VAL A 91 8.30 -32.10 10.36
C VAL A 91 8.77 -30.66 10.51
N SER A 92 8.30 -29.78 9.62
CA SER A 92 8.76 -28.40 9.60
C SER A 92 7.66 -27.45 9.19
N ASN A 93 7.52 -26.34 9.91
CA ASN A 93 6.73 -25.19 9.47
C ASN A 93 7.63 -23.94 9.46
N ASN A 94 7.31 -22.98 8.60
CA ASN A 94 8.03 -21.72 8.52
C ASN A 94 7.04 -20.55 8.49
N ALA A 95 7.48 -19.42 9.01
CA ALA A 95 6.71 -18.20 9.12
C ALA A 95 7.64 -16.98 9.04
N HIS A 96 7.03 -15.82 8.97
CA HIS A 96 7.68 -14.55 9.23
C HIS A 96 6.77 -13.72 10.13
N HIS A 97 7.37 -12.91 11.00
CA HIS A 97 6.62 -12.05 11.93
C HIS A 97 7.42 -10.81 12.32
N ARG A 98 6.71 -9.78 12.77
CA ARG A 98 7.30 -8.63 13.45
C ARG A 98 7.16 -8.80 14.96
N PHE A 99 8.23 -9.26 15.59
CA PHE A 99 8.28 -9.38 17.05
C PHE A 99 8.35 -8.01 17.69
N THR A 100 7.63 -7.83 18.79
CA THR A 100 7.66 -6.61 19.61
C THR A 100 7.66 -6.99 21.10
N ALA A 101 7.91 -6.03 21.99
CA ALA A 101 7.77 -6.28 23.42
C ALA A 101 6.33 -6.68 23.84
N LYS A 102 5.32 -6.28 23.07
CA LYS A 102 3.90 -6.62 23.29
C LYS A 102 3.51 -7.98 22.69
N GLU A 103 4.15 -8.34 21.58
CA GLU A 103 3.98 -9.62 20.89
C GLU A 103 5.33 -10.35 20.81
N PRO A 104 5.80 -10.92 21.94
CA PRO A 104 7.13 -11.49 22.04
C PRO A 104 7.23 -12.90 21.45
N ASP A 105 6.12 -13.61 21.24
CA ASP A 105 6.09 -14.96 20.71
C ASP A 105 5.25 -15.08 19.42
N TRP A 106 5.74 -15.90 18.49
CA TRP A 106 5.02 -16.25 17.27
C TRP A 106 5.37 -17.67 16.81
N GLY A 107 4.39 -18.36 16.21
CA GLY A 107 4.58 -19.76 15.83
C GLY A 107 3.27 -20.48 15.53
N PHE A 108 3.24 -21.77 15.85
CA PHE A 108 2.22 -22.68 15.35
C PHE A 108 1.50 -23.36 16.50
N THR A 109 0.28 -22.90 16.79
CA THR A 109 -0.62 -23.55 17.75
C THR A 109 -0.93 -24.99 17.36
N ARG A 110 -1.04 -25.26 16.05
CA ARG A 110 -1.23 -26.60 15.48
C ARG A 110 -0.01 -27.02 14.68
N PHE A 111 1.13 -27.24 15.36
CA PHE A 111 2.38 -27.60 14.68
C PHE A 111 2.33 -29.03 14.14
N TYR A 112 1.98 -30.01 14.98
CA TYR A 112 1.83 -31.40 14.56
C TYR A 112 0.90 -32.21 15.46
N THR A 113 0.22 -33.23 14.94
CA THR A 113 -0.72 -34.03 15.74
C THR A 113 0.00 -34.96 16.72
N LEU A 114 -0.42 -34.98 17.99
CA LEU A 114 0.28 -35.68 19.07
C LEU A 114 0.44 -37.18 18.82
N HIS A 115 -0.61 -37.87 18.40
CA HIS A 115 -0.56 -39.32 18.16
C HIS A 115 0.41 -39.70 17.03
N LYS A 116 0.67 -38.78 16.09
CA LYS A 116 1.60 -39.01 14.97
C LYS A 116 3.06 -38.81 15.36
N LEU A 117 3.35 -38.27 16.55
CA LEU A 117 4.73 -38.07 17.00
C LEU A 117 5.43 -39.40 17.35
N PHE A 118 4.66 -40.38 17.80
CA PHE A 118 5.16 -41.65 18.35
C PHE A 118 5.02 -42.85 17.41
N ALA A 119 4.49 -42.64 16.21
CA ALA A 119 4.30 -43.70 15.21
C ALA A 119 5.04 -43.36 13.91
N PRO A 120 5.71 -44.33 13.27
CA PRO A 120 6.12 -44.21 11.88
C PRO A 120 4.91 -43.94 10.98
N LEU A 121 5.11 -43.16 9.91
CA LEU A 121 4.10 -42.90 8.87
C LEU A 121 4.59 -43.48 7.54
N GLU A 122 3.71 -43.63 6.55
CA GLU A 122 3.99 -44.32 5.27
C GLU A 122 5.30 -43.89 4.59
N ASN A 123 5.74 -42.65 4.79
CA ASN A 123 6.95 -42.08 4.18
C ASN A 123 8.16 -41.98 5.14
N ARG A 124 8.11 -42.58 6.34
CA ARG A 124 9.17 -42.50 7.36
C ARG A 124 9.41 -43.84 8.03
N THR A 125 10.68 -44.21 8.14
CA THR A 125 11.12 -45.46 8.81
C THR A 125 11.05 -45.41 10.33
N ARG A 126 11.09 -44.21 10.92
CA ARG A 126 11.10 -44.01 12.39
C ARG A 126 10.10 -42.94 12.82
N PRO A 127 9.54 -43.04 14.06
CA PRO A 127 8.71 -41.97 14.63
C PRO A 127 9.54 -40.70 14.85
N LEU A 128 8.88 -39.57 15.08
CA LEU A 128 9.56 -38.29 15.35
C LEU A 128 10.13 -38.22 16.78
N ILE A 129 9.42 -38.86 17.72
CA ILE A 129 9.87 -39.04 19.11
C ILE A 129 10.18 -40.51 19.31
N GLU A 130 11.44 -40.80 19.62
CA GLU A 130 11.95 -42.13 19.87
C GLU A 130 12.80 -42.11 21.13
N ASN A 131 12.75 -43.17 21.95
CA ASN A 131 13.49 -43.23 23.22
C ASN A 131 13.23 -42.04 24.15
N ASN A 132 11.99 -41.53 24.15
CA ASN A 132 11.57 -40.37 24.92
C ASN A 132 12.37 -39.09 24.60
N ALA A 133 12.93 -38.99 23.40
CA ALA A 133 13.77 -37.88 22.96
C ALA A 133 13.38 -37.39 21.56
N CYS A 134 13.59 -36.10 21.32
CA CYS A 134 13.57 -35.50 20.00
C CYS A 134 14.46 -34.26 19.95
N ASN A 135 14.68 -33.72 18.75
CA ASN A 135 15.31 -32.42 18.57
C ASN A 135 14.31 -31.43 18.00
N ILE A 136 14.33 -30.20 18.50
CA ILE A 136 13.65 -29.07 17.88
C ILE A 136 14.70 -28.07 17.40
N THR A 137 14.76 -27.84 16.09
CA THR A 137 15.66 -26.86 15.49
C THR A 137 14.87 -25.65 15.02
N VAL A 138 15.36 -24.46 15.33
CA VAL A 138 14.87 -23.21 14.78
C VAL A 138 15.94 -22.57 13.89
N PHE A 139 15.56 -22.18 12.68
CA PHE A 139 16.35 -21.30 11.82
C PHE A 139 15.76 -19.91 11.91
N VAL A 140 16.59 -18.88 12.10
CA VAL A 140 16.16 -17.49 12.36
C VAL A 140 16.93 -16.55 11.44
N ARG A 141 16.23 -15.86 10.55
CA ARG A 141 16.74 -14.75 9.72
C ARG A 141 16.18 -13.45 10.25
N ILE A 142 17.07 -12.54 10.64
CA ILE A 142 16.72 -11.16 10.96
C ILE A 142 16.71 -10.39 9.66
N ILE A 143 15.58 -9.76 9.38
CA ILE A 143 15.35 -9.00 8.16
C ILE A 143 15.50 -7.51 8.46
N LYS A 144 16.32 -6.84 7.65
CA LYS A 144 16.52 -5.41 7.75
C LYS A 144 15.23 -4.69 7.34
N ASP A 145 14.67 -3.90 8.26
CA ASP A 145 13.47 -3.10 8.02
C ASP A 145 13.82 -1.60 7.92
N PRO A 146 14.15 -1.09 6.72
CA PRO A 146 14.41 0.34 6.54
C PRO A 146 13.13 1.20 6.64
N THR A 147 11.94 0.60 6.70
CA THR A 147 10.66 1.31 6.70
C THR A 147 10.05 1.46 8.10
N GLY A 148 10.49 0.63 9.05
CA GLY A 148 9.95 0.56 10.42
C GLY A 148 8.55 -0.09 10.53
N VAL A 149 7.96 -0.50 9.41
CA VAL A 149 6.58 -1.02 9.32
C VAL A 149 6.49 -2.37 8.60
N LEU A 150 7.62 -3.03 8.32
CA LEU A 150 7.62 -4.33 7.66
C LEU A 150 6.89 -5.38 8.51
N TRP A 151 5.97 -6.13 7.89
CA TRP A 151 5.13 -7.16 8.53
C TRP A 151 4.35 -6.70 9.76
N HIS A 152 4.06 -5.41 9.85
CA HIS A 152 3.16 -4.88 10.86
C HIS A 152 1.72 -5.36 10.61
N ASP A 153 1.13 -6.10 11.55
CA ASP A 153 -0.27 -6.53 11.46
C ASP A 153 -1.20 -5.41 11.96
N PHE A 154 -1.96 -4.79 11.06
CA PHE A 154 -2.88 -3.69 11.37
C PHE A 154 -4.17 -4.14 12.09
N LYS A 155 -4.22 -5.37 12.63
CA LYS A 155 -5.43 -5.98 13.22
C LYS A 155 -5.74 -5.63 14.68
N ASN A 156 -4.83 -5.02 15.44
CA ASN A 156 -5.14 -4.62 16.82
C ASN A 156 -5.85 -3.24 16.84
N GLU A 157 -7.19 -3.28 16.87
CA GLU A 157 -8.04 -2.09 16.81
C GLU A 157 -7.94 -1.19 18.06
N GLU A 158 -7.46 -1.68 19.20
CA GLU A 158 -7.31 -0.87 20.42
C GLU A 158 -6.10 0.09 20.37
N ILE A 159 -5.01 -0.27 19.66
CA ILE A 159 -3.87 0.64 19.41
C ILE A 159 -4.21 1.68 18.33
N LYS A 160 -5.24 1.44 17.49
CA LYS A 160 -5.69 2.43 16.49
C LYS A 160 -6.12 3.73 17.15
N ALA A 161 -6.72 3.74 18.33
CA ALA A 161 -7.13 5.00 18.96
C ALA A 161 -5.91 5.82 19.44
N GLU A 162 -4.92 5.17 20.03
CA GLU A 162 -3.74 5.84 20.61
C GLU A 162 -2.64 6.14 19.59
N GLU A 163 -2.53 5.44 18.46
CA GLU A 163 -1.52 5.76 17.43
C GLU A 163 -2.12 6.34 16.13
N SER A 164 -3.43 6.24 15.86
CA SER A 164 -4.01 6.85 14.64
C SER A 164 -3.79 8.36 14.60
N HIS A 165 -3.76 9.01 15.76
CA HIS A 165 -3.52 10.44 15.83
C HIS A 165 -2.11 10.85 15.36
N LEU A 166 -1.16 9.90 15.23
CA LEU A 166 0.21 10.13 14.75
C LEU A 166 0.36 9.94 13.24
N TYR A 167 -0.58 9.27 12.58
CA TYR A 167 -0.49 8.97 11.16
C TYR A 167 -1.52 9.74 10.35
N LEU A 168 -1.12 10.19 9.17
CA LEU A 168 -1.99 10.74 8.15
C LEU A 168 -2.30 9.65 7.11
N SER A 169 -3.58 9.43 6.85
CA SER A 169 -4.05 8.62 5.73
C SER A 169 -4.04 9.46 4.45
N ILE A 170 -3.37 8.96 3.41
CA ILE A 170 -3.27 9.63 2.12
C ILE A 170 -3.73 8.68 1.02
N LYS A 171 -4.67 9.11 0.19
CA LYS A 171 -5.11 8.37 -1.01
C LYS A 171 -4.62 9.07 -2.26
N ILE A 172 -4.06 8.33 -3.21
CA ILE A 172 -3.47 8.90 -4.43
C ILE A 172 -4.16 8.35 -5.68
N VAL A 173 -4.82 9.22 -6.42
CA VAL A 173 -5.35 8.92 -7.76
C VAL A 173 -4.22 9.11 -8.78
N THR A 174 -3.91 8.05 -9.53
CA THR A 174 -2.92 8.07 -10.60
C THR A 174 -3.58 8.33 -11.95
N PRO A 175 -2.83 8.75 -12.98
CA PRO A 175 -3.39 8.89 -14.33
C PRO A 175 -3.98 7.58 -14.85
N GLN A 176 -3.40 6.43 -14.48
CA GLN A 176 -3.90 5.12 -14.88
C GLN A 176 -5.27 4.80 -14.28
N ILE A 177 -5.49 5.16 -13.00
CA ILE A 177 -6.79 5.00 -12.34
C ILE A 177 -7.83 5.87 -13.03
N PHE A 178 -7.49 7.12 -13.33
CA PHE A 178 -8.37 8.03 -14.05
C PHE A 178 -8.79 7.48 -15.42
N VAL A 179 -7.86 6.91 -16.18
CA VAL A 179 -8.15 6.32 -17.51
C VAL A 179 -9.14 5.16 -17.40
N GLN A 180 -9.03 4.34 -16.36
CA GLN A 180 -9.87 3.17 -16.14
C GLN A 180 -11.22 3.51 -15.50
N HIS A 181 -11.39 4.73 -14.99
CA HIS A 181 -12.57 5.14 -14.25
C HIS A 181 -13.73 5.49 -15.17
N GLN A 182 -14.78 4.66 -15.13
CA GLN A 182 -16.01 4.84 -15.92
C GLN A 182 -17.03 5.77 -15.23
N GLY A 183 -16.78 6.16 -13.99
CA GLY A 183 -17.72 6.93 -13.17
C GLY A 183 -17.53 8.44 -13.24
N PHE A 184 -18.30 9.12 -12.39
CA PHE A 184 -18.16 10.55 -12.12
C PHE A 184 -16.86 10.86 -11.35
N ASP A 185 -16.32 12.07 -11.48
CA ASP A 185 -15.03 12.51 -10.90
C ASP A 185 -13.83 11.74 -11.48
N LEU A 186 -12.68 11.80 -10.80
CA LEU A 186 -11.44 11.16 -11.22
C LEU A 186 -11.36 9.70 -10.77
N ALA A 187 -12.02 9.38 -9.66
CA ALA A 187 -12.10 8.05 -9.05
C ALA A 187 -13.26 8.03 -8.04
N ASN A 188 -13.74 6.84 -7.67
CA ASN A 188 -14.72 6.69 -6.60
C ASN A 188 -14.01 6.43 -5.26
N PHE A 189 -14.06 7.40 -4.34
CA PHE A 189 -13.43 7.28 -3.02
C PHE A 189 -14.27 6.52 -1.99
N ASP A 190 -15.56 6.30 -2.28
CA ASP A 190 -16.54 5.68 -1.38
C ASP A 190 -16.78 4.20 -1.72
N ASP A 191 -16.36 3.76 -2.91
CA ASP A 191 -16.48 2.37 -3.34
C ASP A 191 -15.31 1.52 -2.79
N PRO A 192 -15.59 0.50 -1.95
CA PRO A 192 -14.56 -0.40 -1.43
C PRO A 192 -13.85 -1.23 -2.51
N LEU A 193 -14.47 -1.39 -3.69
CA LEU A 193 -13.88 -2.11 -4.82
C LEU A 193 -12.92 -1.22 -5.62
N SER A 194 -12.94 0.10 -5.42
CA SER A 194 -12.04 1.02 -6.09
C SER A 194 -10.63 0.90 -5.52
N VAL A 195 -9.70 0.38 -6.33
CA VAL A 195 -8.30 0.14 -5.96
C VAL A 195 -7.52 1.45 -6.04
N ILE A 196 -7.75 2.35 -5.07
CA ILE A 196 -6.99 3.59 -4.93
C ILE A 196 -5.81 3.34 -3.98
N PRO A 197 -4.55 3.55 -4.42
CA PRO A 197 -3.37 3.46 -3.57
C PRO A 197 -3.51 4.31 -2.32
N GLN A 198 -3.34 3.67 -1.17
CA GLN A 198 -3.37 4.30 0.14
C GLN A 198 -2.00 4.25 0.79
N PHE A 199 -1.59 5.37 1.37
CA PHE A 199 -0.40 5.53 2.17
C PHE A 199 -0.82 5.88 3.59
N LYS A 200 -0.14 5.26 4.56
CA LYS A 200 -0.21 5.63 5.96
C LYS A 200 1.15 6.21 6.33
N VAL A 201 1.21 7.52 6.55
CA VAL A 201 2.45 8.27 6.71
C VAL A 201 2.47 8.93 8.08
N LEU A 202 3.60 8.98 8.76
CA LEU A 202 3.71 9.74 10.00
C LEU A 202 3.38 11.21 9.72
N LYS A 203 2.59 11.83 10.59
CA LYS A 203 2.25 13.26 10.49
C LYS A 203 3.49 14.16 10.48
N SER A 204 4.51 13.78 11.24
CA SER A 204 5.81 14.44 11.31
C SER A 204 6.72 14.16 10.12
N GLU A 205 6.38 13.23 9.24
CA GLU A 205 7.17 12.94 8.04
C GLU A 205 7.21 14.15 7.12
N THR A 206 8.35 14.38 6.48
CA THR A 206 8.52 15.50 5.55
C THR A 206 7.88 15.22 4.20
N TYR A 207 7.42 16.27 3.53
CA TYR A 207 6.90 16.16 2.17
C TYR A 207 7.90 15.54 1.19
N ARG A 208 9.19 15.88 1.32
CA ARG A 208 10.24 15.29 0.47
C ARG A 208 10.28 13.77 0.62
N ASN A 209 10.30 13.27 1.85
CA ASN A 209 10.36 11.83 2.10
C ASN A 209 9.09 11.13 1.62
N PHE A 210 7.92 11.71 1.87
CA PHE A 210 6.66 11.21 1.31
C PHE A 210 6.70 11.14 -0.23
N LYS A 211 7.19 12.19 -0.89
CA LYS A 211 7.33 12.24 -2.35
C LYS A 211 8.29 11.17 -2.85
N CYS A 212 9.41 10.93 -2.16
CA CYS A 212 10.34 9.81 -2.43
C CYS A 212 9.67 8.44 -2.29
N MET A 213 8.90 8.22 -1.22
CA MET A 213 8.17 6.97 -0.99
C MET A 213 7.15 6.71 -2.11
N ALA A 214 6.38 7.73 -2.48
CA ALA A 214 5.39 7.63 -3.54
C ALA A 214 6.05 7.38 -4.91
N ALA A 215 7.12 8.11 -5.23
CA ALA A 215 7.89 7.91 -6.47
C ALA A 215 8.40 6.47 -6.60
N LYS A 216 8.99 5.93 -5.52
CA LYS A 216 9.42 4.53 -5.45
C LYS A 216 8.26 3.55 -5.65
N ARG A 217 7.10 3.81 -5.02
CA ARG A 217 5.91 2.95 -5.12
C ARG A 217 5.34 2.90 -6.54
N PHE A 218 5.39 4.02 -7.26
CA PHE A 218 4.85 4.16 -8.61
C PHE A 218 5.89 3.95 -9.72
N GLY A 219 7.16 3.68 -9.37
CA GLY A 219 8.22 3.39 -10.34
C GLY A 219 8.64 4.60 -11.18
N CYS A 220 8.62 5.81 -10.60
CA CYS A 220 9.00 7.05 -11.26
C CYS A 220 10.06 7.84 -10.46
N SER A 221 10.69 8.84 -11.08
CA SER A 221 11.61 9.74 -10.36
C SER A 221 10.84 10.80 -9.56
N VAL A 222 11.44 11.25 -8.45
CA VAL A 222 10.87 12.27 -7.56
C VAL A 222 10.65 13.59 -8.29
N GLU A 223 11.56 13.93 -9.20
CA GLU A 223 11.51 15.12 -10.01
C GLU A 223 10.34 15.06 -11.01
N GLN A 224 10.02 13.87 -11.52
CA GLN A 224 8.96 13.62 -12.52
C GLN A 224 7.53 13.74 -12.00
N ILE A 225 7.33 13.92 -10.69
CA ILE A 225 6.01 13.90 -10.09
C ILE A 225 5.67 15.19 -9.37
N ARG A 226 4.39 15.55 -9.42
CA ARG A 226 3.78 16.63 -8.64
C ARG A 226 2.44 16.14 -8.09
N PHE A 227 2.11 16.56 -6.88
CA PHE A 227 0.83 16.21 -6.26
C PHE A 227 -0.11 17.39 -6.28
N TRP A 228 -1.36 17.14 -6.69
CA TRP A 228 -2.47 18.07 -6.52
C TRP A 228 -3.35 17.63 -5.38
N VAL A 229 -3.69 18.54 -4.47
CA VAL A 229 -4.67 18.26 -3.42
C VAL A 229 -6.05 18.21 -4.06
N LEU A 230 -6.76 17.08 -3.88
CA LEU A 230 -8.17 17.02 -4.20
C LEU A 230 -8.98 17.59 -3.04
N VAL A 231 -9.90 18.48 -3.37
CA VAL A 231 -10.81 19.11 -2.41
C VAL A 231 -12.23 18.70 -2.71
N ILE A 232 -13.06 18.67 -1.67
CA ILE A 232 -14.50 18.50 -1.79
C ILE A 232 -15.10 19.88 -2.08
N ARG A 233 -15.62 20.07 -3.28
CA ARG A 233 -16.26 21.33 -3.72
C ARG A 233 -17.70 21.44 -3.17
N GLN A 234 -18.31 22.61 -3.29
CA GLN A 234 -19.67 22.88 -2.80
C GLN A 234 -20.75 21.98 -3.43
N ASN A 235 -20.54 21.59 -4.69
CA ASN A 235 -21.38 20.66 -5.45
C ASN A 235 -21.11 19.17 -5.11
N LYS A 236 -20.31 18.90 -4.06
CA LYS A 236 -19.91 17.57 -3.56
C LYS A 236 -18.99 16.76 -4.48
N THR A 237 -18.41 17.37 -5.51
CA THR A 237 -17.41 16.70 -6.34
C THR A 237 -16.04 16.72 -5.66
N VAL A 238 -15.19 15.72 -5.94
CA VAL A 238 -13.82 15.64 -5.44
C VAL A 238 -12.84 15.91 -6.59
N ARG A 239 -12.28 17.12 -6.64
CA ARG A 239 -11.46 17.60 -7.77
C ARG A 239 -10.11 18.14 -7.32
N PRO A 240 -9.05 18.00 -8.14
CA PRO A 240 -7.79 18.72 -7.96
C PRO A 240 -8.04 20.23 -7.88
N ASP A 241 -7.36 20.91 -6.97
CA ASP A 241 -7.53 22.35 -6.77
C ASP A 241 -6.19 23.08 -6.74
N THR A 242 -5.29 22.67 -5.83
CA THR A 242 -3.99 23.34 -5.67
C THR A 242 -2.85 22.31 -5.67
N PRO A 243 -1.74 22.54 -6.40
CA PRO A 243 -0.55 21.70 -6.33
C PRO A 243 0.24 21.92 -5.04
N ILE A 244 0.80 20.85 -4.49
CA ILE A 244 1.79 20.92 -3.42
C ILE A 244 3.13 21.34 -4.02
N ASN A 245 3.64 22.50 -3.61
CA ASN A 245 4.88 23.07 -4.14
C ASN A 245 6.12 22.41 -3.51
N ASP A 246 7.20 22.27 -4.29
CA ASP A 246 8.49 21.74 -3.81
C ASP A 246 9.14 22.60 -2.72
N ASN A 247 8.77 23.89 -2.59
CA ASN A 247 9.14 24.73 -1.47
C ASN A 247 8.63 24.18 -0.11
N PHE A 248 7.65 23.27 -0.12
CA PHE A 248 7.16 22.60 1.08
C PHE A 248 7.95 21.32 1.42
N PHE A 249 9.07 21.03 0.73
CA PHE A 249 9.85 19.80 0.98
C PHE A 249 10.27 19.59 2.44
N GLY A 250 10.53 20.66 3.18
CA GLY A 250 10.86 20.59 4.61
C GLY A 250 9.65 20.59 5.54
N MET A 251 8.45 20.90 5.04
CA MET A 251 7.22 20.88 5.85
C MET A 251 6.79 19.45 6.14
N SER A 252 6.17 19.25 7.29
CA SER A 252 5.59 17.96 7.64
C SER A 252 4.30 17.69 6.86
N MET A 253 3.93 16.43 6.73
CA MET A 253 2.68 16.04 6.06
C MET A 253 1.44 16.53 6.83
N GLU A 254 1.52 16.67 8.15
CA GLU A 254 0.45 17.30 8.95
C GLU A 254 0.34 18.81 8.68
N GLU A 255 1.46 19.53 8.58
CA GLU A 255 1.41 20.96 8.24
C GLU A 255 0.80 21.18 6.85
N ILE A 256 1.15 20.34 5.87
CA ILE A 256 0.55 20.37 4.52
C ILE A 256 -0.94 20.05 4.59
N HIS A 257 -1.32 19.02 5.35
CA HIS A 257 -2.72 18.62 5.51
C HIS A 257 -3.56 19.74 6.14
N ILE A 258 -3.09 20.36 7.23
CA ILE A 258 -3.75 21.49 7.86
C ILE A 258 -3.83 22.68 6.90
N LYS A 259 -2.76 22.97 6.16
CA LYS A 259 -2.69 24.13 5.27
C LYS A 259 -3.61 24.00 4.04
N MET A 260 -3.73 22.80 3.47
CA MET A 260 -4.35 22.60 2.15
C MET A 260 -5.63 21.76 2.19
N ALA A 261 -5.87 21.00 3.26
CA ALA A 261 -6.97 20.04 3.34
C ALA A 261 -7.56 19.88 4.76
N ALA A 262 -7.48 20.90 5.63
CA ALA A 262 -7.90 20.82 7.04
C ALA A 262 -9.33 20.29 7.29
N ARG A 263 -10.23 20.44 6.31
CA ARG A 263 -11.62 19.98 6.41
C ARG A 263 -11.80 18.49 6.08
N GLN A 264 -10.76 17.81 5.62
CA GLN A 264 -10.79 16.41 5.20
C GLN A 264 -10.04 15.56 6.24
N ILE A 265 -10.61 14.43 6.63
CA ILE A 265 -9.95 13.51 7.58
C ILE A 265 -8.72 12.85 6.93
N GLU A 266 -8.85 12.48 5.65
CA GLU A 266 -7.78 11.93 4.83
C GLU A 266 -7.31 12.95 3.79
N LEU A 267 -6.03 12.91 3.45
CA LEU A 267 -5.48 13.73 2.37
C LEU A 267 -5.66 12.98 1.05
N LYS A 268 -6.45 13.54 0.13
CA LYS A 268 -6.65 12.99 -1.22
C LYS A 268 -5.77 13.74 -2.20
N LEU A 269 -4.94 13.01 -2.95
CA LEU A 269 -3.98 13.58 -3.90
C LEU A 269 -4.18 13.01 -5.30
N PHE A 270 -3.94 13.84 -6.32
CA PHE A 270 -3.81 13.42 -7.70
C PHE A 270 -2.32 13.47 -8.06
N LEU A 271 -1.81 12.37 -8.60
CA LEU A 271 -0.44 12.25 -9.07
C LEU A 271 -0.35 12.77 -10.51
N GLU A 272 0.23 13.95 -10.66
CA GLU A 272 0.61 14.48 -11.97
C GLU A 272 2.02 13.99 -12.31
N MET A 273 2.18 13.46 -13.52
CA MET A 273 3.46 12.96 -14.04
C MET A 273 3.89 13.85 -15.20
N ALA A 274 5.03 14.50 -15.07
CA ALA A 274 5.58 15.33 -16.13
C ALA A 274 6.14 14.46 -17.26
N LYS A 275 5.82 14.85 -18.51
CA LYS A 275 6.52 14.31 -19.68
C LYS A 275 7.86 15.03 -19.82
N PRO A 276 9.00 14.33 -19.82
CA PRO A 276 10.30 14.99 -19.97
C PRO A 276 10.41 15.63 -21.35
N ILE A 277 10.80 16.91 -21.40
CA ILE A 277 11.08 17.65 -22.64
C ILE A 277 12.58 17.89 -22.67
N ASN A 278 13.28 17.36 -23.69
CA ASN A 278 14.73 17.44 -23.82
C ASN A 278 15.49 16.98 -22.55
N GLY A 279 14.99 15.92 -21.90
CA GLY A 279 15.58 15.36 -20.68
C GLY A 279 15.35 16.19 -19.41
N LYS A 280 14.67 17.34 -19.51
CA LYS A 280 14.28 18.14 -18.35
C LYS A 280 12.83 17.86 -17.99
N VAL A 281 12.61 17.59 -16.71
CA VAL A 281 11.27 17.52 -16.16
C VAL A 281 10.75 18.95 -16.00
N TRP A 282 9.55 19.21 -16.51
CA TRP A 282 8.94 20.52 -16.42
C TRP A 282 7.45 20.41 -16.11
N PHE A 283 7.01 21.28 -15.20
CA PHE A 283 5.62 21.45 -14.81
C PHE A 283 5.22 22.92 -15.03
N PRO A 284 4.02 23.20 -15.59
CA PRO A 284 3.51 24.56 -15.67
C PRO A 284 3.43 25.22 -14.28
N ARG A 285 3.79 26.50 -14.19
CA ARG A 285 3.59 27.27 -12.96
C ARG A 285 2.10 27.51 -12.77
N VAL A 286 1.61 27.19 -11.59
CA VAL A 286 0.22 27.41 -11.17
C VAL A 286 0.27 28.37 -10.00
N GLU A 287 0.31 29.65 -10.32
CA GLU A 287 0.18 30.76 -9.37
C GLU A 287 -1.22 31.38 -9.54
N ASN A 288 -1.69 32.19 -8.59
CA ASN A 288 -3.08 32.71 -8.56
C ASN A 288 -3.51 33.44 -9.85
N ASP A 289 -2.58 33.92 -10.67
CA ASP A 289 -2.86 34.61 -11.95
C ASP A 289 -2.46 33.80 -13.19
N SER A 290 -2.17 32.50 -13.03
CA SER A 290 -1.79 31.61 -14.13
C SER A 290 -2.76 31.76 -15.31
N PRO A 291 -2.26 31.91 -16.55
CA PRO A 291 -3.11 31.83 -17.73
C PRO A 291 -3.51 30.38 -18.01
N TYR A 292 -2.84 29.40 -17.40
CA TYR A 292 -3.07 27.98 -17.61
C TYR A 292 -3.96 27.39 -16.52
N ILE A 293 -4.87 26.53 -16.95
CA ILE A 293 -5.79 25.76 -16.12
C ILE A 293 -5.54 24.27 -16.38
N LEU A 294 -5.42 23.47 -15.31
CA LEU A 294 -5.37 22.01 -15.38
C LEU A 294 -6.78 21.45 -15.54
N VAL A 295 -7.09 20.85 -16.70
CA VAL A 295 -8.35 20.16 -16.95
C VAL A 295 -8.13 18.66 -17.20
N PHE A 296 -9.18 17.89 -17.01
CA PHE A 296 -9.23 16.44 -17.22
C PHE A 296 -10.12 16.14 -18.41
N ILE A 297 -9.70 15.23 -19.26
CA ILE A 297 -10.42 14.90 -20.49
C ILE A 297 -11.01 13.50 -20.38
N LYS A 298 -12.31 13.40 -20.59
CA LYS A 298 -13.01 12.12 -20.76
C LYS A 298 -13.65 12.04 -22.14
N TYR A 299 -13.70 10.83 -22.68
CA TYR A 299 -14.46 10.53 -23.89
C TYR A 299 -15.63 9.64 -23.54
N PHE A 300 -16.82 10.04 -24.00
CA PHE A 300 -18.01 9.20 -23.96
C PHE A 300 -18.19 8.56 -25.33
N ASN A 301 -18.23 7.23 -25.35
CA ASN A 301 -18.51 6.46 -26.54
C ASN A 301 -20.04 6.21 -26.62
N PRO A 302 -20.76 6.87 -27.54
CA PRO A 302 -22.21 6.73 -27.64
C PRO A 302 -22.65 5.32 -28.06
N ASP A 303 -21.85 4.63 -28.88
CA ASP A 303 -22.19 3.30 -29.40
C ASP A 303 -22.16 2.22 -28.31
N THR A 304 -21.17 2.33 -27.41
CA THR A 304 -20.96 1.36 -26.33
C THR A 304 -21.48 1.83 -24.97
N GLN A 305 -21.99 3.07 -24.89
CA GLN A 305 -22.44 3.71 -23.66
C GLN A 305 -21.38 3.65 -22.55
N SER A 306 -20.11 3.85 -22.93
CA SER A 306 -18.96 3.77 -22.02
C SER A 306 -18.24 5.10 -21.91
N LEU A 307 -17.59 5.33 -20.77
CA LEU A 307 -16.89 6.57 -20.45
C LEU A 307 -15.44 6.26 -20.10
N GLU A 308 -14.47 6.82 -20.80
CA GLU A 308 -13.06 6.62 -20.48
C GLU A 308 -12.36 7.94 -20.17
N GLY A 309 -11.47 7.94 -19.17
CA GLY A 309 -10.51 9.01 -18.99
C GLY A 309 -9.40 8.92 -20.04
N LEU A 310 -8.95 10.06 -20.57
CA LEU A 310 -7.91 10.08 -21.60
C LEU A 310 -6.59 10.67 -21.11
N CYS A 311 -6.65 11.82 -20.44
CA CYS A 311 -5.50 12.52 -19.87
C CYS A 311 -5.94 13.72 -19.04
N HIS A 312 -4.96 14.35 -18.39
CA HIS A 312 -5.05 15.75 -17.97
C HIS A 312 -4.29 16.63 -18.97
N LEU A 313 -4.67 17.90 -19.09
CA LEU A 313 -4.09 18.88 -20.00
C LEU A 313 -4.06 20.26 -19.34
N TYR A 314 -3.04 21.05 -19.64
CA TYR A 314 -3.06 22.49 -19.38
C TYR A 314 -3.60 23.25 -20.58
N ILE A 315 -4.68 23.98 -20.38
CA ILE A 315 -5.31 24.85 -21.38
C ILE A 315 -5.13 26.31 -20.99
N GLN A 316 -5.13 27.24 -21.94
CA GLN A 316 -5.13 28.66 -21.62
C GLN A 316 -6.56 29.15 -21.37
N LYS A 317 -6.78 29.88 -20.28
CA LYS A 317 -8.11 30.36 -19.87
C LYS A 317 -8.81 31.26 -20.89
N PHE A 318 -8.04 31.90 -21.77
CA PHE A 318 -8.56 32.81 -22.79
C PHE A 318 -8.70 32.18 -24.20
N ASP A 319 -8.24 30.94 -24.39
CA ASP A 319 -8.48 30.20 -25.62
C ASP A 319 -9.96 29.81 -25.72
N LYS A 320 -10.47 29.64 -26.94
CA LYS A 320 -11.85 29.21 -27.16
C LYS A 320 -11.99 27.72 -26.89
N VAL A 321 -13.16 27.32 -26.42
CA VAL A 321 -13.48 25.90 -26.19
C VAL A 321 -13.27 25.09 -27.47
N GLY A 322 -13.63 25.64 -28.64
CA GLY A 322 -13.42 24.96 -29.92
C GLY A 322 -11.95 24.73 -30.30
N ASP A 323 -11.01 25.48 -29.72
CA ASP A 323 -9.59 25.39 -30.07
C ASP A 323 -8.95 24.08 -29.58
N ILE A 324 -9.58 23.37 -28.63
CA ILE A 324 -9.12 22.06 -28.15
C ILE A 324 -9.51 20.90 -29.08
N ILE A 325 -10.45 21.10 -30.02
CA ILE A 325 -10.98 20.03 -30.89
C ILE A 325 -9.88 19.25 -31.64
N PRO A 326 -8.87 19.90 -32.27
CA PRO A 326 -7.81 19.16 -32.94
C PRO A 326 -7.06 18.20 -32.02
N PHE A 327 -6.77 18.64 -30.78
CA PHE A 327 -6.13 17.81 -29.76
C PHE A 327 -7.03 16.63 -29.35
N LEU A 328 -8.34 16.86 -29.17
CA LEU A 328 -9.27 15.79 -28.83
C LEU A 328 -9.38 14.74 -29.94
N CYS A 329 -9.42 15.17 -31.21
CA CYS A 329 -9.40 14.27 -32.36
C CYS A 329 -8.11 13.46 -32.42
N GLU A 330 -6.94 14.10 -32.28
CA GLU A 330 -5.64 13.40 -32.24
C GLU A 330 -5.60 12.36 -31.11
N LYS A 331 -6.04 12.75 -29.91
CA LYS A 331 -6.02 11.89 -28.72
C LYS A 331 -6.91 10.65 -28.86
N LYS A 332 -7.98 10.74 -29.66
CA LYS A 332 -8.90 9.63 -29.98
C LYS A 332 -8.66 9.01 -31.35
N GLU A 333 -7.60 9.42 -32.05
CA GLU A 333 -7.26 8.93 -33.40
C GLU A 333 -8.41 9.13 -34.40
N PHE A 334 -9.19 10.20 -34.24
CA PHE A 334 -10.23 10.59 -35.19
C PHE A 334 -9.67 11.38 -36.36
N PRO A 335 -10.31 11.33 -37.54
CA PRO A 335 -9.96 12.20 -38.65
C PRO A 335 -9.93 13.68 -38.23
N PRO A 336 -8.96 14.47 -38.72
CA PRO A 336 -8.96 15.92 -38.54
C PRO A 336 -10.31 16.51 -38.93
N HIS A 337 -10.83 17.43 -38.13
CA HIS A 337 -12.15 18.07 -38.31
C HIS A 337 -13.38 17.18 -38.09
N THR A 338 -13.24 16.00 -37.48
CA THR A 338 -14.41 15.23 -37.00
C THR A 338 -15.30 16.13 -36.11
N PRO A 339 -16.60 16.26 -36.42
CA PRO A 339 -17.51 17.05 -35.57
C PRO A 339 -17.64 16.44 -34.18
N LEU A 340 -17.32 17.22 -33.15
CA LEU A 340 -17.40 16.82 -31.74
C LEU A 340 -18.40 17.68 -30.98
N LYS A 341 -19.10 17.08 -30.02
CA LYS A 341 -19.81 17.80 -28.97
C LYS A 341 -18.97 17.77 -27.70
N ILE A 342 -18.81 18.93 -27.07
CA ILE A 342 -17.98 19.12 -25.87
C ILE A 342 -18.91 19.47 -24.71
N TYR A 343 -18.65 18.87 -23.56
CA TYR A 343 -19.44 19.00 -22.36
C TYR A 343 -18.54 19.26 -21.16
N GLU A 344 -19.09 19.93 -20.16
CA GLU A 344 -18.52 20.05 -18.83
C GLU A 344 -19.22 19.07 -17.89
N GLU A 345 -18.45 18.24 -17.20
CA GLU A 345 -18.93 17.40 -16.11
C GLU A 345 -18.93 18.21 -14.81
N ILE A 346 -20.07 18.84 -14.46
CA ILE A 346 -20.19 19.77 -13.32
C ILE A 346 -20.38 19.01 -12.00
N LYS A 347 -21.39 18.13 -11.93
CA LYS A 347 -21.73 17.31 -10.75
C LYS A 347 -22.57 16.09 -11.20
N PRO A 348 -22.80 15.08 -10.36
CA PRO A 348 -23.66 13.96 -10.72
C PRO A 348 -25.01 14.45 -11.25
N ASN A 349 -25.45 13.91 -12.39
CA ASN A 349 -26.67 14.29 -13.12
C ASN A 349 -26.69 15.69 -13.72
N MET A 350 -25.55 16.40 -13.78
CA MET A 350 -25.44 17.72 -14.43
C MET A 350 -24.20 17.76 -15.31
N ILE A 351 -24.42 17.46 -16.59
CA ILE A 351 -23.43 17.56 -17.66
C ILE A 351 -23.96 18.59 -18.66
N VAL A 352 -23.17 19.63 -18.93
CA VAL A 352 -23.62 20.80 -19.71
C VAL A 352 -22.82 20.93 -20.99
N GLU A 353 -23.49 21.07 -22.13
CA GLU A 353 -22.83 21.31 -23.41
C GLU A 353 -22.12 22.67 -23.41
N MET A 354 -20.85 22.66 -23.80
CA MET A 354 -20.01 23.84 -23.87
C MET A 354 -20.12 24.49 -25.24
N LYS A 355 -20.19 25.83 -25.27
CA LYS A 355 -20.27 26.59 -26.52
C LYS A 355 -18.88 26.79 -27.12
N PRO A 356 -18.58 26.27 -28.34
CA PRO A 356 -17.23 26.32 -28.92
C PRO A 356 -16.65 27.73 -29.14
N ASN A 357 -17.52 28.74 -29.27
CA ASN A 357 -17.13 30.13 -29.49
C ASN A 357 -16.83 30.91 -28.20
N LEU A 358 -17.15 30.35 -27.03
CA LEU A 358 -16.78 30.94 -25.74
C LEU A 358 -15.36 30.55 -25.36
N THR A 359 -14.72 31.39 -24.55
CA THR A 359 -13.42 31.08 -23.95
C THR A 359 -13.60 30.20 -22.71
N PHE A 360 -12.62 29.39 -22.36
CA PHE A 360 -12.68 28.54 -21.16
C PHE A 360 -13.03 29.33 -19.89
N SER A 361 -12.46 30.53 -19.73
CA SER A 361 -12.79 31.44 -18.61
C SER A 361 -14.24 31.94 -18.64
N LYS A 362 -14.85 32.14 -19.81
CA LYS A 362 -16.27 32.53 -19.93
C LYS A 362 -17.21 31.36 -19.72
N SER A 363 -16.71 30.15 -19.90
CA SER A 363 -17.36 28.90 -19.52
C SER A 363 -17.08 28.53 -18.06
N GLU A 364 -16.51 29.43 -17.27
CA GLU A 364 -16.22 29.24 -15.83
C GLU A 364 -15.30 28.04 -15.51
N ILE A 365 -14.53 27.57 -16.49
CA ILE A 365 -13.60 26.45 -16.30
C ILE A 365 -12.45 26.84 -15.37
N GLN A 366 -12.14 25.95 -14.43
CA GLN A 366 -11.15 26.08 -13.37
C GLN A 366 -10.29 24.82 -13.23
N ASP A 367 -9.24 24.89 -12.40
CA ASP A 367 -8.35 23.76 -12.15
C ASP A 367 -9.14 22.58 -11.58
N GLY A 368 -8.95 21.39 -12.16
CA GLY A 368 -9.65 20.17 -11.80
C GLY A 368 -10.99 19.95 -12.52
N ASP A 369 -11.39 20.84 -13.42
CA ASP A 369 -12.60 20.61 -14.20
C ASP A 369 -12.42 19.48 -15.21
N ILE A 370 -13.52 18.76 -15.47
CA ILE A 370 -13.55 17.62 -16.38
C ILE A 370 -14.33 18.04 -17.62
N ILE A 371 -13.65 18.01 -18.75
CA ILE A 371 -14.22 18.21 -20.08
C ILE A 371 -14.48 16.83 -20.67
N CYS A 372 -15.74 16.55 -20.94
CA CYS A 372 -16.19 15.37 -21.64
C CYS A 372 -16.43 15.70 -23.11
N PHE A 373 -16.23 14.74 -24.02
CA PHE A 373 -16.65 14.90 -25.40
C PHE A 373 -17.09 13.58 -26.03
N GLN A 374 -17.83 13.70 -27.12
CA GLN A 374 -18.24 12.60 -27.98
C GLN A 374 -18.28 13.05 -29.44
N LYS A 375 -18.38 12.09 -30.36
CA LYS A 375 -18.72 12.40 -31.75
C LYS A 375 -20.10 13.03 -31.81
N ALA A 376 -20.29 14.02 -32.70
CA ALA A 376 -21.62 14.47 -33.03
C ALA A 376 -22.32 13.35 -33.82
N LEU A 377 -23.42 12.84 -33.27
CA LEU A 377 -24.23 11.83 -33.94
C LEU A 377 -24.98 12.47 -35.11
N THR A 378 -25.05 11.75 -36.23
CA THR A 378 -25.94 12.09 -37.34
C THR A 378 -27.36 11.61 -37.05
N GLU A 379 -28.39 12.08 -37.76
CA GLU A 379 -29.79 11.68 -37.47
C GLU A 379 -30.06 10.17 -37.62
N GLU A 380 -29.13 9.42 -38.21
CA GLU A 380 -29.22 7.97 -38.46
C GLU A 380 -28.52 7.11 -37.38
N GLU A 381 -27.83 7.73 -36.40
CA GLU A 381 -27.05 7.10 -35.32
C GLU A 381 -27.50 7.60 -33.93
#